data_AF-A0A0Q4P0G2-F1
#
_entry.id   AF-A0A0Q4P0G2-F1
#
_cell.length_a   1.000
_cell.length_b   1.000
_cell.length_c   1.000
_cell.angle_alpha   90.00
_cell.angle_beta   90.00
_cell.angle_gamma   90.00
#
_symmetry.space_group_name_H-M   'P 1'
#
loop_
_entity.id
_entity.type
_entity.pdbx_description
1 polymer ?
#
loop_
_entity_poly.entity_id
_entity_poly.type
_entity_poly.pdbx_seq_one_letter_code
_entity_poly.pdbx_strand_id
1 'polypeptide(L)'
;MTRVWGLWSAAVVAAVLFFGSAAAAYRELVPYITGGSQAEVRLAFLASQPPDPGLSLQAQRLMLDDCVSTLFPLIKAPLGDQQVRAKDNCLILSKTLTEESPIFSYAWFALALAQVVDGQTSEFQHSLAQSQLTTANQWAMASLRLRLAYQYWSSLPLTLQEQLGADIIVLAYSNNGRQWLAQRYAADPAFAEDITANLEKAPPNLQRAFIRAVSTQGARS
;
A
#
# COMPACT_ATOMS: atom_id res chain seq x y z
N MET A 1 32.10 7.93 49.99
CA MET A 1 32.24 8.41 48.60
C MET A 1 31.62 7.46 47.58
N THR A 2 31.78 6.14 47.71
CA THR A 2 31.19 5.13 46.78
C THR A 2 29.67 5.17 46.65
N ARG A 3 28.93 5.41 47.75
CA ARG A 3 27.45 5.51 47.73
C ARG A 3 26.91 6.71 46.93
N VAL A 4 27.58 7.86 46.99
CA VAL A 4 27.17 9.08 46.26
C VAL A 4 27.38 8.88 44.77
N TRP A 5 28.50 8.25 44.38
CA TRP A 5 28.78 7.96 42.97
C TRP A 5 27.77 6.96 42.37
N GLY A 6 27.39 5.92 43.13
CA GLY A 6 26.34 4.99 42.72
C GLY A 6 24.96 5.64 42.53
N LEU A 7 24.60 6.61 43.39
CA LEU A 7 23.35 7.37 43.26
C LEU A 7 23.32 8.25 42.00
N TRP A 8 24.42 8.94 41.69
CA TRP A 8 24.52 9.75 40.47
C TRP A 8 24.48 8.89 39.21
N SER A 9 25.19 7.76 39.19
CA SER A 9 25.12 6.82 38.06
C SER A 9 23.71 6.26 37.87
N ALA A 10 23.03 5.88 38.96
CA ALA A 10 21.65 5.41 38.90
C ALA A 10 20.68 6.49 38.40
N ALA A 11 20.84 7.74 38.85
CA ALA A 11 20.02 8.86 38.40
C ALA A 11 20.22 9.17 36.91
N VAL A 12 21.47 9.14 36.42
CA VAL A 12 21.77 9.34 34.99
C VAL A 12 21.17 8.23 34.15
N VAL A 13 21.34 6.96 34.54
CA VAL A 13 20.75 5.82 33.82
C VAL A 13 19.21 5.92 33.82
N ALA A 14 18.60 6.24 34.96
CA ALA A 14 17.15 6.43 35.04
C ALA A 14 16.67 7.57 34.14
N ALA A 15 17.39 8.69 34.10
CA ALA A 15 17.06 9.81 33.20
C ALA A 15 17.16 9.40 31.73
N VAL A 16 18.24 8.71 31.32
CA VAL A 16 18.41 8.23 29.94
C VAL A 16 17.28 7.26 29.56
N LEU A 17 16.95 6.31 30.44
CA LEU A 17 15.86 5.38 30.20
C LEU A 17 14.50 6.08 30.11
N PHE A 18 14.24 7.05 30.98
CA PHE A 18 13.00 7.81 30.97
C PHE A 18 12.84 8.63 29.69
N PHE A 19 13.84 9.44 29.34
CA PHE A 19 13.79 10.28 28.13
C PHE A 19 13.79 9.44 26.85
N GLY A 20 14.58 8.35 26.80
CA GLY A 20 14.56 7.42 25.68
C GLY A 20 13.20 6.75 25.49
N SER A 21 12.57 6.30 26.59
CA SER A 21 11.24 5.68 26.56
C SER A 21 10.16 6.70 26.16
N ALA A 22 10.24 7.94 26.68
CA ALA A 22 9.31 9.00 26.33
C ALA A 22 9.41 9.38 24.84
N ALA A 23 10.62 9.47 24.30
CA ALA A 23 10.84 9.72 22.88
C ALA A 23 10.30 8.58 22.00
N ALA A 24 10.56 7.32 22.37
CA ALA A 24 10.01 6.16 21.66
C ALA A 24 8.47 6.15 21.70
N ALA A 25 7.88 6.35 22.88
CA ALA A 25 6.42 6.41 23.05
C ALA A 25 5.80 7.54 22.21
N TYR A 26 6.45 8.71 22.14
CA TYR A 26 5.99 9.81 21.29
C TYR A 26 5.97 9.40 19.80
N ARG A 27 7.06 8.79 19.30
CA ARG A 27 7.14 8.32 17.90
C ARG A 27 6.07 7.27 17.58
N GLU A 28 5.72 6.41 18.53
CA GLU A 28 4.64 5.44 18.37
C GLU A 28 3.24 6.07 18.41
N LEU A 29 3.04 7.12 19.21
CA LEU A 29 1.73 7.76 19.39
C LEU A 29 1.32 8.65 18.23
N VAL A 30 2.28 9.34 17.59
CA VAL A 30 2.03 10.27 16.47
C VAL A 30 1.14 9.65 15.39
N PRO A 31 1.44 8.47 14.81
CA PRO A 31 0.57 7.83 13.81
C PRO A 31 -0.90 7.66 14.21
N TYR A 32 -1.18 7.47 15.50
CA TYR A 32 -2.55 7.28 15.99
C TYR A 32 -3.33 8.59 16.14
N ILE A 33 -2.65 9.71 16.37
CA ILE A 33 -3.29 10.99 16.68
C ILE A 33 -3.33 11.93 15.48
N THR A 34 -2.38 11.83 14.56
CA THR A 34 -2.29 12.74 13.40
C THR A 34 -3.04 12.22 12.18
N GLY A 35 -3.29 10.91 12.13
CA GLY A 35 -3.95 10.26 10.99
C GLY A 35 -5.43 10.58 10.82
N GLY A 36 -6.09 11.30 11.74
CA GLY A 36 -7.41 11.97 11.60
C GLY A 36 -8.54 11.23 10.84
N SER A 37 -9.79 11.24 11.32
CA SER A 37 -10.89 10.61 10.54
C SER A 37 -11.22 11.32 9.22
N GLN A 38 -10.75 12.56 9.02
CA GLN A 38 -11.05 13.41 7.86
C GLN A 38 -9.88 13.47 6.86
N ALA A 39 -10.20 13.47 5.57
CA ALA A 39 -9.22 13.44 4.48
C ALA A 39 -8.37 14.72 4.42
N GLU A 40 -8.97 15.88 4.71
CA GLU A 40 -8.32 17.18 4.70
C GLU A 40 -7.24 17.29 5.79
N VAL A 41 -7.53 16.73 6.98
CA VAL A 41 -6.59 16.72 8.11
C VAL A 41 -5.38 15.84 7.80
N ARG A 42 -5.59 14.66 7.21
CA ARG A 42 -4.50 13.78 6.77
C ARG A 42 -3.64 14.44 5.72
N LEU A 43 -4.26 15.03 4.70
CA LEU A 43 -3.54 15.74 3.65
C LEU A 43 -2.69 16.87 4.23
N ALA A 44 -3.26 17.69 5.12
CA ALA A 44 -2.54 18.77 5.78
C ALA A 44 -1.36 18.26 6.62
N PHE A 45 -1.54 17.16 7.37
CA PHE A 45 -0.48 16.53 8.14
C PHE A 45 0.65 16.03 7.24
N LEU A 46 0.32 15.21 6.24
CA LEU A 46 1.30 14.67 5.29
C LEU A 46 2.00 15.76 4.48
N ALA A 47 1.35 16.90 4.23
CA ALA A 47 1.95 18.03 3.53
C ALA A 47 2.82 18.94 4.41
N SER A 48 2.70 18.84 5.75
CA SER A 48 3.36 19.76 6.68
C SER A 48 4.81 19.40 6.96
N GLN A 49 5.11 18.10 7.07
CA GLN A 49 6.44 17.59 7.37
C GLN A 49 6.57 16.13 6.91
N PRO A 50 7.78 15.65 6.62
CA PRO A 50 8.03 14.22 6.42
C PRO A 50 7.52 13.43 7.62
N PRO A 51 6.60 12.46 7.43
CA PRO A 51 6.06 11.68 8.54
C PRO A 51 7.16 10.80 9.14
N ASP A 52 7.24 10.79 10.47
CA ASP A 52 8.03 9.80 11.20
C ASP A 52 7.25 8.47 11.23
N PRO A 53 7.76 7.38 10.64
CA PRO A 53 7.07 6.09 10.62
C PRO A 53 6.80 5.48 12.00
N GLY A 54 7.47 5.96 13.06
CA GLY A 54 7.57 5.22 14.31
C GLY A 54 8.55 4.05 14.21
N LEU A 55 8.73 3.32 15.31
CA LEU A 55 9.66 2.20 15.43
C LEU A 55 8.96 0.86 15.21
N SER A 56 7.67 0.75 15.54
CA SER A 56 6.89 -0.47 15.39
C SER A 56 6.35 -0.63 13.97
N LEU A 57 6.22 -1.89 13.53
CA LEU A 57 5.59 -2.21 12.26
C LEU A 57 4.15 -1.68 12.17
N GLN A 58 3.45 -1.59 13.31
CA GLN A 58 2.07 -1.09 13.35
C GLN A 58 2.02 0.43 13.10
N ALA A 59 2.89 1.20 13.74
CA ALA A 59 3.03 2.64 13.50
C ALA A 59 3.37 2.92 12.02
N GLN A 60 4.33 2.17 11.49
CA GLN A 60 4.73 2.26 10.08
C GLN A 60 3.54 1.99 9.15
N ARG A 61 2.77 0.95 9.45
CA ARG A 61 1.60 0.58 8.65
C ARG A 61 0.51 1.64 8.68
N LEU A 62 0.26 2.28 9.83
CA LEU A 62 -0.69 3.39 9.95
C LEU A 62 -0.28 4.59 9.09
N MET A 63 1.01 4.96 9.11
CA MET A 63 1.50 6.04 8.25
C MET A 63 1.38 5.71 6.75
N LEU A 64 1.62 4.44 6.39
CA LEU A 64 1.40 3.97 5.02
C LEU A 64 -0.08 3.94 4.64
N ASP A 65 -0.99 3.60 5.57
CA ASP A 65 -2.45 3.66 5.35
C ASP A 65 -2.88 5.10 5.05
N ASP A 66 -2.35 6.09 5.79
CA ASP A 66 -2.59 7.51 5.53
C ASP A 66 -2.10 7.89 4.14
N CYS A 67 -0.85 7.56 3.79
CA CYS A 67 -0.30 7.80 2.45
C CYS A 67 -1.15 7.15 1.35
N VAL A 68 -1.53 5.89 1.50
CA VAL A 68 -2.35 5.19 0.51
C VAL A 68 -3.72 5.83 0.38
N SER A 69 -4.39 6.14 1.51
CA SER A 69 -5.72 6.74 1.49
C SER A 69 -5.73 8.15 0.89
N THR A 70 -4.65 8.93 1.09
CA THR A 70 -4.49 10.27 0.53
C THR A 70 -4.09 10.25 -0.94
N LEU A 71 -3.19 9.36 -1.36
CA LEU A 71 -2.65 9.37 -2.73
C LEU A 71 -3.50 8.62 -3.74
N PHE A 72 -4.24 7.58 -3.33
CA PHE A 72 -5.02 6.77 -4.27
C PHE A 72 -6.06 7.59 -5.06
N PRO A 73 -6.81 8.53 -4.46
CA PRO A 73 -7.73 9.41 -5.19
C PRO A 73 -7.04 10.42 -6.13
N LEU A 74 -5.73 10.65 -5.94
CA LEU A 74 -4.96 11.64 -6.70
C LEU A 74 -4.36 11.07 -7.98
N ILE A 75 -4.50 9.76 -8.22
CA ILE A 75 -4.09 9.12 -9.46
C ILE A 75 -4.77 9.83 -10.64
N LYS A 76 -3.94 10.35 -11.58
CA LYS A 76 -4.38 11.12 -12.77
C LYS A 76 -5.15 12.41 -12.46
N ALA A 77 -5.18 12.86 -11.21
CA ALA A 77 -5.78 14.13 -10.82
C ALA A 77 -4.75 15.26 -10.91
N PRO A 78 -5.16 16.51 -11.23
CA PRO A 78 -4.29 17.66 -11.05
C PRO A 78 -3.96 17.85 -9.56
N LEU A 79 -2.68 18.07 -9.26
CA LEU A 79 -2.19 18.26 -7.89
C LEU A 79 -2.07 19.74 -7.57
N GLY A 80 -2.60 20.15 -6.41
CA GLY A 80 -2.24 21.42 -5.80
C GLY A 80 -0.98 21.29 -4.92
N ASP A 81 -0.49 22.42 -4.41
CA ASP A 81 0.76 22.48 -3.64
C ASP A 81 0.78 21.55 -2.42
N GLN A 82 -0.35 21.38 -1.72
CA GLN A 82 -0.44 20.46 -0.59
C GLN A 82 -0.35 19.00 -1.04
N GLN A 83 -1.03 18.64 -2.13
CA GLN A 83 -0.98 17.29 -2.70
C GLN A 83 0.42 16.93 -3.18
N VAL A 84 1.13 17.88 -3.80
CA VAL A 84 2.53 17.69 -4.21
C VAL A 84 3.41 17.40 -2.99
N ARG A 85 3.33 18.23 -1.94
CA ARG A 85 4.10 18.00 -0.70
C ARG A 85 3.76 16.68 -0.01
N ALA A 86 2.49 16.33 0.08
CA ALA A 86 2.07 15.06 0.66
C ALA A 86 2.60 13.86 -0.13
N LYS A 87 2.55 13.94 -1.47
CA LYS A 87 3.15 12.94 -2.37
C LYS A 87 4.66 12.82 -2.15
N ASP A 88 5.40 13.93 -2.06
CA ASP A 88 6.84 13.92 -1.82
C ASP A 88 7.19 13.26 -0.48
N ASN A 89 6.47 13.62 0.57
CA ASN A 89 6.68 13.06 1.90
C ASN A 89 6.33 11.57 1.97
N CYS A 90 5.27 11.14 1.30
CA CYS A 90 4.92 9.71 1.19
C CYS A 90 5.92 8.92 0.33
N LEU A 91 6.48 9.54 -0.71
CA LEU A 91 7.55 8.94 -1.52
C LEU A 91 8.80 8.69 -0.67
N ILE A 92 9.23 9.70 0.10
CA ILE A 92 10.38 9.61 1.01
C ILE A 92 10.13 8.52 2.06
N LEU A 93 8.99 8.57 2.77
CA LEU A 93 8.63 7.58 3.80
C LEU A 93 8.67 6.16 3.25
N SER A 94 7.97 5.91 2.14
CA SER A 94 7.83 4.57 1.59
C SER A 94 9.18 4.04 1.10
N LYS A 95 10.00 4.91 0.49
CA LYS A 95 11.36 4.55 0.06
C LYS A 95 12.23 4.15 1.26
N THR A 96 12.27 4.95 2.31
CA THR A 96 13.01 4.63 3.55
C THR A 96 12.57 3.27 4.12
N LEU A 97 11.27 3.02 4.21
CA LEU A 97 10.76 1.74 4.73
C LEU A 97 11.11 0.55 3.85
N THR A 98 11.17 0.72 2.52
CA THR A 98 11.62 -0.36 1.61
C THR A 98 13.12 -0.61 1.68
N GLU A 99 13.92 0.41 2.00
CA GLU A 99 15.37 0.27 2.21
C GLU A 99 15.67 -0.40 3.56
N GLU A 100 14.96 -0.01 4.62
CA GLU A 100 15.11 -0.59 5.97
C GLU A 100 14.53 -2.00 6.07
N SER A 101 13.41 -2.26 5.39
CA SER A 101 12.72 -3.55 5.41
C SER A 101 12.27 -3.97 4.00
N PRO A 102 13.19 -4.54 3.18
CA PRO A 102 12.90 -4.93 1.79
C PRO A 102 11.76 -5.96 1.63
N ILE A 103 11.39 -6.69 2.69
CA ILE A 103 10.28 -7.65 2.67
C ILE A 103 8.91 -7.01 2.97
N PHE A 104 8.86 -5.71 3.24
CA PHE A 104 7.61 -5.03 3.62
C PHE A 104 6.78 -4.67 2.37
N SER A 105 5.98 -5.63 1.91
CA SER A 105 5.14 -5.51 0.70
C SER A 105 4.24 -4.28 0.65
N TYR A 106 3.74 -3.81 1.80
CA TYR A 106 2.87 -2.63 1.85
C TYR A 106 3.64 -1.33 1.63
N ALA A 107 4.89 -1.23 2.11
CA ALA A 107 5.77 -0.10 1.81
C ALA A 107 6.08 -0.03 0.31
N TRP A 108 6.37 -1.16 -0.33
CA TRP A 108 6.54 -1.23 -1.79
C TRP A 108 5.29 -0.78 -2.56
N PHE A 109 4.10 -1.16 -2.09
CA PHE A 109 2.84 -0.72 -2.71
C PHE A 109 2.64 0.80 -2.56
N ALA A 110 2.86 1.36 -1.37
CA ALA A 110 2.75 2.80 -1.13
C ALA A 110 3.79 3.59 -1.95
N LEU A 111 5.01 3.04 -2.09
CA LEU A 111 6.06 3.59 -2.94
C LEU A 111 5.62 3.61 -4.42
N ALA A 112 5.09 2.50 -4.93
CA ALA A 112 4.55 2.40 -6.28
C ALA A 112 3.44 3.44 -6.52
N LEU A 113 2.55 3.60 -5.54
CA LEU A 113 1.47 4.57 -5.60
C LEU A 113 1.99 6.02 -5.67
N ALA A 114 2.95 6.38 -4.81
CA ALA A 114 3.56 7.71 -4.82
C ALA A 114 4.29 7.99 -6.15
N GLN A 115 5.04 7.01 -6.66
CA GLN A 115 5.75 7.09 -7.94
C GLN A 115 4.80 7.29 -9.13
N VAL A 116 3.67 6.58 -9.16
CA VAL A 116 2.72 6.75 -10.27
C VAL A 116 2.02 8.10 -10.22
N VAL A 117 1.73 8.63 -9.03
CA VAL A 117 1.20 9.99 -8.85
C VAL A 117 2.23 11.04 -9.28
N ASP A 118 3.52 10.75 -9.09
CA ASP A 118 4.62 11.61 -9.54
C ASP A 118 4.97 11.47 -11.04
N GLY A 119 4.36 10.52 -11.74
CA GLY A 119 4.67 10.23 -13.14
C GLY A 119 5.94 9.39 -13.38
N GLN A 120 6.56 8.87 -12.33
CA GLN A 120 7.74 7.99 -12.40
C GLN A 120 7.34 6.56 -12.82
N THR A 121 7.08 6.39 -14.11
CA THR A 121 6.42 5.18 -14.65
C THR A 121 7.27 3.91 -14.48
N SER A 122 8.57 3.97 -14.76
CA SER A 122 9.49 2.82 -14.62
C SER A 122 9.63 2.37 -13.17
N GLU A 123 9.75 3.33 -12.27
CA GLU A 123 9.94 3.14 -10.84
C GLU A 123 8.65 2.58 -10.22
N PHE A 124 7.49 3.12 -10.61
CA PHE A 124 6.18 2.58 -10.26
C PHE A 124 6.08 1.08 -10.61
N GLN A 125 6.41 0.71 -11.84
CA GLN A 125 6.32 -0.68 -12.30
C GLN A 125 7.26 -1.59 -11.48
N HIS A 126 8.48 -1.13 -11.21
CA HIS A 126 9.42 -1.86 -10.37
C HIS A 126 8.89 -2.06 -8.93
N SER A 127 8.44 -0.99 -8.28
CA SER A 127 7.93 -1.06 -6.90
C SER A 127 6.66 -1.90 -6.80
N LEU A 128 5.79 -1.85 -7.82
CA LEU A 128 4.60 -2.70 -7.88
C LEU A 128 4.98 -4.18 -8.02
N ALA A 129 5.98 -4.49 -8.84
CA ALA A 129 6.55 -5.83 -8.95
C ALA A 129 7.12 -6.30 -7.61
N GLN A 130 7.91 -5.47 -6.91
CA GLN A 130 8.45 -5.81 -5.58
C GLN A 130 7.36 -6.04 -4.54
N SER A 131 6.29 -5.24 -4.56
CA SER A 131 5.13 -5.46 -3.69
C SER A 131 4.50 -6.84 -3.94
N GLN A 132 4.36 -7.25 -5.19
CA GLN A 132 3.82 -8.58 -5.52
C GLN A 132 4.78 -9.69 -5.08
N LEU A 133 6.09 -9.57 -5.36
CA LEU A 133 7.09 -10.59 -5.01
C LEU A 133 7.14 -10.87 -3.51
N THR A 134 7.11 -9.81 -2.70
CA THR A 134 7.24 -9.90 -1.25
C THR A 134 5.98 -10.44 -0.57
N THR A 135 4.82 -10.40 -1.24
CA THR A 135 3.56 -10.97 -0.73
C THR A 135 2.58 -11.28 -1.87
N ALA A 136 2.76 -12.43 -2.53
CA ALA A 136 1.93 -12.85 -3.66
C ALA A 136 0.51 -13.32 -3.25
N ASN A 137 0.39 -14.02 -2.12
CA ASN A 137 -0.83 -14.78 -1.79
C ASN A 137 -1.76 -14.11 -0.76
N GLN A 138 -1.55 -12.84 -0.42
CA GLN A 138 -2.44 -12.15 0.52
C GLN A 138 -3.52 -11.36 -0.21
N TRP A 139 -4.77 -11.71 0.06
CA TRP A 139 -5.94 -11.13 -0.59
C TRP A 139 -6.00 -9.60 -0.50
N ALA A 140 -5.70 -9.02 0.66
CA ALA A 140 -5.77 -7.56 0.86
C ALA A 140 -4.78 -6.83 -0.07
N MET A 141 -3.56 -7.35 -0.18
CA MET A 141 -2.53 -6.79 -1.05
C MET A 141 -2.83 -7.02 -2.53
N ALA A 142 -3.27 -8.23 -2.91
CA ALA A 142 -3.70 -8.52 -4.29
C ALA A 142 -4.82 -7.58 -4.74
N SER A 143 -5.78 -7.29 -3.87
CA SER A 143 -6.85 -6.32 -4.18
C SER A 143 -6.31 -4.91 -4.40
N LEU A 144 -5.37 -4.45 -3.59
CA LEU A 144 -4.78 -3.12 -3.73
C LEU A 144 -3.96 -2.99 -5.01
N ARG A 145 -3.08 -3.96 -5.27
CA ARG A 145 -2.24 -4.00 -6.46
C ARG A 145 -3.06 -4.03 -7.73
N LEU A 146 -4.08 -4.89 -7.83
CA LEU A 146 -4.94 -4.93 -9.01
C LEU A 146 -5.77 -3.66 -9.22
N ARG A 147 -6.23 -3.00 -8.14
CA ARG A 147 -6.94 -1.71 -8.27
C ARG A 147 -6.02 -0.61 -8.81
N LEU A 148 -4.75 -0.61 -8.42
CA LEU A 148 -3.75 0.31 -8.94
C LEU A 148 -3.39 -0.05 -10.39
N ALA A 149 -2.98 -1.30 -10.62
CA ALA A 149 -2.53 -1.83 -11.90
C ALA A 149 -3.57 -1.71 -13.00
N TYR A 150 -4.84 -1.98 -12.71
CA TYR A 150 -5.93 -1.93 -13.69
C TYR A 150 -6.01 -0.58 -14.42
N GLN A 151 -5.70 0.53 -13.73
CA GLN A 151 -5.73 1.87 -14.34
C GLN A 151 -4.64 2.10 -15.40
N TYR A 152 -3.66 1.20 -15.45
CA TYR A 152 -2.47 1.26 -16.29
C TYR A 152 -2.25 -0.04 -17.07
N TRP A 153 -3.19 -0.99 -17.01
CA TRP A 153 -2.92 -2.39 -17.36
C TRP A 153 -2.31 -2.54 -18.76
N SER A 154 -2.92 -1.90 -19.75
CA SER A 154 -2.45 -1.91 -21.15
C SER A 154 -1.07 -1.25 -21.38
N SER A 155 -0.59 -0.43 -20.45
CA SER A 155 0.74 0.17 -20.47
C SER A 155 1.77 -0.55 -19.60
N LEU A 156 1.35 -1.56 -18.82
CA LEU A 156 2.29 -2.36 -18.04
C LEU A 156 3.09 -3.27 -18.97
N PRO A 157 4.37 -3.54 -18.66
CA PRO A 157 5.12 -4.58 -19.34
C PRO A 157 4.43 -5.94 -19.18
N LEU A 158 4.47 -6.77 -20.22
CA LEU A 158 3.86 -8.12 -20.20
C LEU A 158 4.36 -8.95 -19.01
N THR A 159 5.64 -8.85 -18.66
CA THR A 159 6.22 -9.55 -17.50
C THR A 159 5.55 -9.16 -16.18
N LEU A 160 5.16 -7.90 -16.02
CA LEU A 160 4.45 -7.44 -14.82
C LEU A 160 2.98 -7.83 -14.85
N GLN A 161 2.33 -7.84 -16.01
CA GLN A 161 0.97 -8.37 -16.16
C GLN A 161 0.92 -9.85 -15.78
N GLU A 162 1.86 -10.66 -16.28
CA GLU A 162 2.01 -12.07 -15.94
C GLU A 162 2.21 -12.27 -14.44
N GLN A 163 3.08 -11.45 -13.83
CA GLN A 163 3.35 -11.50 -12.40
C GLN A 163 2.10 -11.15 -11.57
N LEU A 164 1.34 -10.13 -11.98
CA LEU A 164 0.07 -9.74 -11.34
C LEU A 164 -1.07 -10.72 -11.65
N GLY A 165 -0.92 -11.63 -12.61
CA GLY A 165 -1.87 -12.71 -12.88
C GLY A 165 -2.15 -13.59 -11.66
N ALA A 166 -1.15 -13.78 -10.78
CA ALA A 166 -1.33 -14.46 -9.50
C ALA A 166 -2.33 -13.72 -8.59
N ASP A 167 -2.34 -12.38 -8.61
CA ASP A 167 -3.28 -11.58 -7.83
C ASP A 167 -4.71 -11.74 -8.35
N ILE A 168 -4.91 -11.96 -9.65
CA ILE A 168 -6.24 -12.23 -10.25
C ILE A 168 -6.81 -13.51 -9.64
N ILE A 169 -5.99 -14.56 -9.57
CA ILE A 169 -6.39 -15.85 -8.98
C ILE A 169 -6.73 -15.67 -7.49
N VAL A 170 -5.87 -14.99 -6.72
CA VAL A 170 -6.10 -14.72 -5.29
C VAL A 170 -7.40 -13.95 -5.07
N LEU A 171 -7.64 -12.90 -5.85
CA LEU A 171 -8.80 -12.04 -5.72
C LEU A 171 -10.10 -12.83 -6.01
N ALA A 172 -10.06 -13.73 -6.99
CA ALA A 172 -11.18 -14.57 -7.39
C ALA A 172 -11.63 -15.56 -6.30
N TYR A 173 -10.82 -15.90 -5.29
CA TYR A 173 -11.28 -16.76 -4.20
C TYR A 173 -12.37 -16.10 -3.34
N SER A 174 -12.40 -14.77 -3.28
CA SER A 174 -13.42 -14.01 -2.55
C SER A 174 -14.64 -13.67 -3.41
N ASN A 175 -15.82 -13.53 -2.80
CA ASN A 175 -17.01 -13.09 -3.55
C ASN A 175 -16.87 -11.66 -4.09
N ASN A 176 -16.41 -10.72 -3.25
CA ASN A 176 -16.23 -9.32 -3.64
C ASN A 176 -15.20 -9.19 -4.77
N GLY A 177 -14.10 -9.96 -4.69
CA GLY A 177 -13.09 -9.99 -5.73
C GLY A 177 -13.61 -10.54 -7.05
N ARG A 178 -14.39 -11.63 -7.04
CA ARG A 178 -15.05 -12.14 -8.27
C ARG A 178 -15.99 -11.11 -8.89
N GLN A 179 -16.78 -10.41 -8.09
CA GLN A 179 -17.67 -9.37 -8.60
C GLN A 179 -16.88 -8.21 -9.23
N TRP A 180 -15.80 -7.79 -8.57
CA TRP A 180 -14.91 -6.73 -9.07
C TRP A 180 -14.24 -7.12 -10.40
N LEU A 181 -13.78 -8.37 -10.52
CA LEU A 181 -13.20 -8.93 -11.74
C LEU A 181 -14.25 -9.06 -12.84
N ALA A 182 -15.45 -9.56 -12.54
CA ALA A 182 -16.52 -9.74 -13.50
C ALA A 182 -16.99 -8.42 -14.13
N GLN A 183 -17.02 -7.34 -13.33
CA GLN A 183 -17.33 -6.00 -13.85
C GLN A 183 -16.29 -5.53 -14.88
N ARG A 184 -15.01 -5.82 -14.64
CA ARG A 184 -13.90 -5.38 -15.51
C ARG A 184 -13.74 -6.26 -16.73
N TYR A 185 -14.00 -7.56 -16.58
CA TYR A 185 -14.12 -8.50 -17.69
C TYR A 185 -15.11 -8.00 -18.75
N ALA A 186 -16.24 -7.41 -18.34
CA ALA A 186 -17.21 -6.85 -19.27
C ALA A 186 -16.83 -5.48 -19.84
N ALA A 187 -16.00 -4.71 -19.14
CA ALA A 187 -15.71 -3.31 -19.45
C ALA A 187 -14.40 -3.09 -20.25
N ASP A 188 -13.43 -3.99 -20.12
CA ASP A 188 -12.09 -3.86 -20.71
C ASP A 188 -11.67 -5.16 -21.40
N PRO A 189 -11.74 -5.24 -22.74
CA PRO A 189 -11.36 -6.44 -23.49
C PRO A 189 -9.92 -6.91 -23.26
N ALA A 190 -8.97 -5.98 -23.12
CA ALA A 190 -7.57 -6.34 -22.91
C ALA A 190 -7.38 -7.02 -21.54
N PHE A 191 -8.00 -6.46 -20.50
CA PHE A 191 -7.96 -7.08 -19.18
C PHE A 191 -8.79 -8.38 -19.11
N ALA A 192 -9.85 -8.51 -19.92
CA ALA A 192 -10.66 -9.72 -20.00
C ALA A 192 -9.87 -10.93 -20.52
N GLU A 193 -8.97 -10.72 -21.48
CA GLU A 193 -8.06 -11.76 -21.98
C GLU A 193 -7.15 -12.28 -20.85
N ASP A 194 -6.54 -11.39 -20.07
CA ASP A 194 -5.69 -11.77 -18.94
C ASP A 194 -6.46 -12.47 -17.81
N ILE A 195 -7.67 -12.00 -17.50
CA ILE A 195 -8.54 -12.69 -16.54
C ILE A 195 -8.80 -14.13 -17.01
N THR A 196 -9.11 -14.32 -18.29
CA THR A 196 -9.38 -15.63 -18.88
C THR A 196 -8.15 -16.52 -18.79
N ALA A 197 -7.00 -16.05 -19.29
CA ALA A 197 -5.75 -16.80 -19.32
C ALA A 197 -5.27 -17.24 -17.93
N ASN A 198 -5.56 -16.45 -16.89
CA ASN A 198 -5.23 -16.81 -15.50
C ASN A 198 -6.27 -17.74 -14.86
N LEU A 199 -7.57 -17.51 -15.09
CA LEU A 199 -8.62 -18.32 -14.46
C LEU A 199 -8.83 -19.69 -15.11
N GLU A 200 -8.53 -19.86 -16.40
CA GLU A 200 -8.57 -21.18 -17.06
C GLU A 200 -7.60 -22.19 -16.41
N LYS A 201 -6.51 -21.70 -15.81
CA LYS A 201 -5.53 -22.50 -15.06
C LYS A 201 -5.98 -22.79 -13.63
N ALA A 202 -7.03 -22.13 -13.14
CA ALA A 202 -7.50 -22.27 -11.78
C ALA A 202 -8.38 -23.53 -11.60
N PRO A 203 -8.60 -24.00 -10.36
CA PRO A 203 -9.46 -25.14 -10.09
C PRO A 203 -10.90 -24.97 -10.66
N PRO A 204 -11.56 -26.04 -11.16
CA PRO A 204 -12.86 -25.94 -11.83
C PRO A 204 -13.98 -25.30 -11.00
N ASN A 205 -13.93 -25.43 -9.68
CA ASN A 205 -14.87 -24.76 -8.77
C ASN A 205 -14.72 -23.23 -8.80
N LEU A 206 -13.49 -22.72 -8.91
CA LEU A 206 -13.22 -21.30 -9.00
C LEU A 206 -13.67 -20.73 -10.36
N GLN A 207 -13.39 -21.45 -11.45
CA GLN A 207 -13.88 -21.11 -12.79
C GLN A 207 -15.42 -21.00 -12.83
N ARG A 208 -16.14 -22.01 -12.32
CA ARG A 208 -17.61 -21.97 -12.23
C ARG A 208 -18.12 -20.82 -11.36
N ALA A 209 -17.43 -20.51 -10.27
CA ALA A 209 -17.78 -19.38 -9.41
C ALA A 209 -17.62 -18.04 -10.14
N PHE A 210 -16.58 -17.88 -10.94
CA PHE A 210 -16.36 -16.68 -11.75
C PHE A 210 -17.39 -16.55 -12.88
N ILE A 211 -17.67 -17.62 -13.63
CA ILE A 211 -18.70 -17.61 -14.69
C ILE A 211 -20.06 -17.16 -14.14
N ARG A 212 -20.45 -17.65 -12.96
CA ARG A 212 -21.68 -17.19 -12.29
C ARG A 212 -21.65 -15.70 -11.93
N ALA A 213 -20.50 -15.17 -11.56
CA ALA A 213 -20.36 -13.74 -11.29
C ALA A 213 -20.53 -12.91 -12.57
N VAL A 214 -19.93 -13.35 -13.69
CA VAL A 214 -20.07 -12.72 -15.01
C VAL A 214 -21.53 -12.76 -15.49
N SER A 215 -22.19 -13.92 -15.41
CA SER A 215 -23.59 -14.04 -15.83
C SER A 215 -24.54 -13.14 -15.02
N THR A 216 -24.25 -12.94 -13.74
CA THR A 216 -25.04 -12.06 -12.88
C THR A 216 -24.85 -10.58 -13.24
N GLN A 217 -23.67 -10.16 -13.71
CA GLN A 217 -23.43 -8.79 -14.16
C GLN A 217 -24.17 -8.51 -15.48
N GLY A 218 -24.11 -9.43 -16.45
CA GLY A 218 -24.80 -9.28 -17.74
C GLY A 218 -26.34 -9.27 -17.63
N ALA A 219 -26.90 -9.79 -16.53
CA ALA A 219 -28.34 -9.70 -16.25
C ALA A 219 -28.78 -8.35 -15.63
N ARG A 220 -27.82 -7.49 -15.25
CA ARG A 220 -28.08 -6.17 -14.62
C ARG A 220 -27.76 -4.98 -15.52
N SER A 221 -27.07 -5.21 -16.63
CA SER A 221 -26.80 -4.25 -17.71
C SER A 221 -27.94 -4.24 -18.72
#